data_AF-A0A8B6F1E8-F1
#
_entry.id   AF-A0A8B6F1E8-F1
#
_cell.length_a   1.000
_cell.length_b   1.000
_cell.length_c   1.000
_cell.angle_alpha   90.00
_cell.angle_beta   90.00
_cell.angle_gamma   90.00
#
_symmetry.space_group_name_H-M   'P 1'
#
loop_
_entity.id
_entity.type
_entity.pdbx_description
1 polymer ?
#
loop_
_entity_poly.entity_id
_entity_poly.type
_entity_poly.pdbx_seq_one_letter_code
_entity_poly.pdbx_strand_id
1 'polypeptide(L)'
;GRTAEIELQLKREHTTEHEAEEKQLAAWLWVRGEITGMIKTASRGNPGIQSNSIYALAGLAVTINRYGSNLDKESLEVAEGSTEYLSHSHWLTVVMDTIMCLADVNHKPKGSLLGLCQQRSSGDKLPASTLAQATASVALSQIVPILISNDSSRILPCIRLLLSRLPGSKEESPVLQFHAGLGLGMFLARIFEEHFSDVCGSQGMVEIWKTLDSFEECCFSTKDNRQGCLLGLAMAISAMCEEGKTEARAHVSSVFDKLSGQLEASKEKDTAYQALSVCLACVSGAAFSSNIVSPDQVNKVIDSFVKVNTDNPQITGVSLALGMLCYSISKTGHPTIGEVKIKLYGKWMATLKKMEEDSMVTLACLNGLIALVGSERTLIPVQSNTSMLGGDVNVDVIIKHAMDTVLKGDNFGIQSNCSWMLGHLYLSACAVAETRASVPPNYSYLPEHSFVRALTDCLLEAAKVGPESIPPELVQITLTSIQEEVTRVLPPVNWAGILTPLMRINFGDEVQKLCLQLAVNQSGASPTAVMFLSSWMTAPLFNTLSIFYFMKYAP
;
A
#
# COMPACT_ATOMS: atom_id res chain seq x y z
N GLY A 1 25.20 1.14 18.33
CA GLY A 1 25.04 0.84 19.76
C GLY A 1 25.90 -0.35 20.15
N ARG A 2 25.37 -1.57 19.98
CA ARG A 2 26.06 -2.82 20.35
C ARG A 2 27.45 -2.99 19.70
N THR A 3 27.59 -2.71 18.41
CA THR A 3 28.89 -2.78 17.70
C THR A 3 29.96 -1.89 18.36
N ALA A 4 29.61 -0.65 18.69
CA ALA A 4 30.51 0.28 19.38
C ALA A 4 30.87 -0.17 20.81
N GLU A 5 29.97 -0.87 21.51
CA GLU A 5 30.26 -1.48 22.80
C GLU A 5 31.30 -2.61 22.66
N ILE A 6 31.15 -3.47 21.65
CA ILE A 6 32.09 -4.57 21.37
C ILE A 6 33.47 -4.02 20.99
N GLU A 7 33.53 -3.00 20.14
CA GLU A 7 34.78 -2.30 19.83
C GLU A 7 35.44 -1.68 21.06
N LEU A 8 34.66 -1.15 22.01
CA LEU A 8 35.18 -0.62 23.26
C LEU A 8 35.73 -1.73 24.16
N GLN A 9 35.10 -2.91 24.18
CA GLN A 9 35.61 -4.09 24.91
C GLN A 9 36.94 -4.56 24.32
N LEU A 10 37.06 -4.57 22.99
CA LEU A 10 38.31 -4.90 22.30
C LEU A 10 39.42 -3.89 22.64
N LYS A 11 39.13 -2.59 22.57
CA LYS A 11 40.07 -1.50 22.92
C LYS A 11 40.53 -1.54 24.39
N ARG A 12 39.73 -2.14 25.27
CA ARG A 12 40.04 -2.30 26.70
C ARG A 12 40.62 -3.67 27.04
N GLU A 13 40.96 -4.48 26.04
CA GLU A 13 41.52 -5.82 26.21
C GLU A 13 40.61 -6.77 27.01
N HIS A 14 39.30 -6.54 26.99
CA HIS A 14 38.30 -7.38 27.67
C HIS A 14 37.80 -8.55 26.80
N THR A 15 38.19 -8.60 25.52
CA THR A 15 37.85 -9.66 24.56
C THR A 15 38.95 -9.73 23.50
N THR A 16 39.12 -10.88 22.84
CA THR A 16 40.09 -11.02 21.75
C THR A 16 39.56 -10.47 20.43
N GLU A 17 40.43 -10.22 19.43
CA GLU A 17 40.01 -9.77 18.10
C GLU A 17 39.01 -10.74 17.46
N HIS A 18 39.31 -12.05 17.53
CA HIS A 18 38.45 -13.10 16.99
C HIS A 18 37.07 -13.14 17.67
N GLU A 19 37.02 -13.08 19.00
CA GLU A 19 35.75 -13.01 19.74
C GLU A 19 34.96 -11.73 19.45
N ALA A 20 35.66 -10.61 19.23
CA ALA A 20 35.02 -9.34 18.88
C ALA A 20 34.36 -9.42 17.51
N GLU A 21 35.03 -10.02 16.52
CA GLU A 21 34.49 -10.25 15.17
C GLU A 21 33.24 -11.14 15.21
N GLU A 22 33.29 -12.28 15.91
CA GLU A 22 32.13 -13.16 16.07
C GLU A 22 30.95 -12.44 16.75
N LYS A 23 31.22 -11.68 17.83
CA LYS A 23 30.20 -10.87 18.52
C LYS A 23 29.63 -9.76 17.65
N GLN A 24 30.42 -9.16 16.76
CA GLN A 24 29.96 -8.14 15.82
C GLN A 24 29.01 -8.76 14.79
N LEU A 25 29.35 -9.93 14.24
CA LEU A 25 28.50 -10.67 13.30
C LEU A 25 27.19 -11.13 13.95
N ALA A 26 27.20 -11.50 15.23
CA ALA A 26 26.01 -11.87 15.99
C ALA A 26 25.28 -10.69 16.66
N ALA A 27 25.77 -9.45 16.56
CA ALA A 27 25.25 -8.31 17.32
C ALA A 27 23.76 -8.02 17.06
N TRP A 28 23.27 -8.30 15.85
CA TRP A 28 21.86 -8.13 15.49
C TRP A 28 20.94 -9.13 16.19
N LEU A 29 21.42 -10.36 16.49
CA LEU A 29 20.67 -11.36 17.27
C LEU A 29 20.49 -10.90 18.72
N TRP A 30 21.50 -10.24 19.28
CA TRP A 30 21.43 -9.59 20.59
C TRP A 30 20.40 -8.46 20.59
N VAL A 31 20.48 -7.53 19.62
CA VAL A 31 19.52 -6.41 19.51
C VAL A 31 18.10 -6.92 19.38
N ARG A 32 17.87 -7.95 18.54
CA ARG A 32 16.58 -8.63 18.41
C ARG A 32 16.10 -9.20 19.75
N GLY A 33 16.98 -9.84 20.52
CA GLY A 33 16.67 -10.39 21.84
C GLY A 33 16.24 -9.30 22.83
N GLU A 34 17.00 -8.22 22.93
CA GLU A 34 16.72 -7.09 23.82
C GLU A 34 15.38 -6.42 23.48
N ILE A 35 15.14 -6.13 22.19
CA ILE A 35 13.86 -5.53 21.76
C ILE A 35 12.70 -6.48 22.03
N THR A 36 12.87 -7.79 21.78
CA THR A 36 11.86 -8.79 22.13
C THR A 36 11.54 -8.76 23.64
N GLY A 37 12.57 -8.65 24.49
CA GLY A 37 12.41 -8.53 25.94
C GLY A 37 11.66 -7.27 26.38
N MET A 38 11.96 -6.12 25.75
CA MET A 38 11.25 -4.85 25.97
C MET A 38 9.77 -4.95 25.58
N ILE A 39 9.47 -5.49 24.39
CA ILE A 39 8.10 -5.70 23.90
C ILE A 39 7.33 -6.63 24.85
N LYS A 40 7.95 -7.73 25.28
CA LYS A 40 7.35 -8.66 26.24
C LYS A 40 6.99 -7.98 27.55
N THR A 41 7.88 -7.14 28.06
CA THR A 41 7.66 -6.41 29.32
C THR A 41 6.54 -5.40 29.17
N ALA A 42 6.53 -4.63 28.09
CA ALA A 42 5.46 -3.67 27.77
C ALA A 42 4.10 -4.36 27.66
N SER A 43 4.03 -5.55 27.06
CA SER A 43 2.77 -6.30 26.86
C SER A 43 2.04 -6.69 28.15
N ARG A 44 2.64 -6.49 29.33
CA ARG A 44 1.97 -6.67 30.63
C ARG A 44 1.05 -5.51 31.01
N GLY A 45 1.10 -4.41 30.26
CA GLY A 45 0.27 -3.23 30.45
C GLY A 45 -1.20 -3.44 30.08
N ASN A 46 -1.91 -2.33 29.92
CA ASN A 46 -3.33 -2.32 29.53
C ASN A 46 -3.55 -2.88 28.10
N PRO A 47 -4.80 -3.17 27.70
CA PRO A 47 -5.10 -3.74 26.38
C PRO A 47 -4.56 -2.93 25.19
N GLY A 48 -4.51 -1.59 25.29
CA GLY A 48 -3.91 -0.76 24.24
C GLY A 48 -2.40 -1.00 24.08
N ILE A 49 -1.68 -1.13 25.20
CA ILE A 49 -0.25 -1.46 25.18
C ILE A 49 -0.04 -2.90 24.69
N GLN A 50 -0.93 -3.84 25.04
CA GLN A 50 -0.91 -5.21 24.51
C GLN A 50 -1.00 -5.21 22.98
N SER A 51 -1.96 -4.49 22.41
CA SER A 51 -2.11 -4.33 20.96
C SER A 51 -0.87 -3.75 20.30
N ASN A 52 -0.33 -2.66 20.85
CA ASN A 52 0.91 -2.06 20.34
C ASN A 52 2.09 -3.04 20.40
N SER A 53 2.15 -3.87 21.45
CA SER A 53 3.20 -4.89 21.60
C SER A 53 3.09 -6.00 20.53
N ILE A 54 1.87 -6.37 20.12
CA ILE A 54 1.64 -7.35 19.05
C ILE A 54 2.15 -6.81 17.71
N TYR A 55 1.78 -5.57 17.35
CA TYR A 55 2.29 -4.95 16.13
C TYR A 55 3.80 -4.73 16.16
N ALA A 56 4.35 -4.29 17.30
CA ALA A 56 5.80 -4.13 17.46
C ALA A 56 6.54 -5.46 17.26
N LEU A 57 5.99 -6.57 17.76
CA LEU A 57 6.58 -7.89 17.57
C LEU A 57 6.54 -8.34 16.10
N ALA A 58 5.41 -8.16 15.43
CA ALA A 58 5.27 -8.49 14.01
C ALA A 58 6.23 -7.64 13.14
N GLY A 59 6.28 -6.33 13.38
CA GLY A 59 7.18 -5.42 12.69
C GLY A 59 8.66 -5.74 12.95
N LEU A 60 9.03 -6.09 14.18
CA LEU A 60 10.38 -6.56 14.51
C LEU A 60 10.73 -7.83 13.73
N ALA A 61 9.80 -8.79 13.66
CA ALA A 61 10.02 -10.04 12.92
C ALA A 61 10.31 -9.79 11.44
N VAL A 62 9.52 -8.93 10.79
CA VAL A 62 9.70 -8.58 9.38
C VAL A 62 11.03 -7.85 9.16
N THR A 63 11.33 -6.88 10.02
CA THR A 63 12.56 -6.07 9.92
C THR A 63 13.81 -6.94 10.08
N ILE A 64 13.81 -7.83 11.08
CA ILE A 64 14.95 -8.69 11.36
C ILE A 64 15.09 -9.80 10.31
N ASN A 65 13.98 -10.37 9.82
CA ASN A 65 14.01 -11.32 8.71
C ASN A 65 14.60 -10.68 7.45
N ARG A 66 14.16 -9.46 7.11
CA ARG A 66 14.71 -8.70 5.98
C ARG A 66 16.21 -8.43 6.13
N TYR A 67 16.65 -8.04 7.33
CA TYR A 67 18.07 -7.84 7.60
C TYR A 67 18.85 -9.14 7.42
N GLY A 68 18.37 -10.24 8.03
CA GLY A 68 19.02 -11.56 7.96
C GLY A 68 19.13 -12.09 6.52
N SER A 69 18.08 -11.95 5.71
CA SER A 69 18.07 -12.38 4.31
C SER A 69 19.05 -11.60 3.42
N ASN A 70 19.52 -10.43 3.85
CA ASN A 70 20.49 -9.61 3.12
C ASN A 70 21.94 -9.83 3.59
N LEU A 71 22.17 -10.67 4.60
CA LEU A 71 23.51 -11.04 5.03
C LEU A 71 24.13 -12.04 4.05
N ASP A 72 25.45 -12.01 3.91
CA ASP A 72 26.17 -13.07 3.23
C ASP A 72 26.13 -14.37 4.05
N LYS A 73 26.36 -15.50 3.36
CA LYS A 73 26.22 -16.83 3.94
C LYS A 73 27.17 -17.07 5.12
N GLU A 74 28.40 -16.55 5.07
CA GLU A 74 29.40 -16.74 6.11
C GLU A 74 29.01 -15.98 7.38
N SER A 75 28.62 -14.72 7.24
CA SER A 75 28.09 -13.90 8.34
C SER A 75 26.87 -14.54 9.01
N LEU A 76 25.98 -15.13 8.21
CA LEU A 76 24.78 -15.81 8.72
C LEU A 76 25.14 -17.10 9.47
N GLU A 77 26.04 -17.92 8.93
CA GLU A 77 26.49 -19.16 9.57
C GLU A 77 27.18 -18.90 10.92
N VAL A 78 28.04 -17.88 11.00
CA VAL A 78 28.68 -17.47 12.26
C VAL A 78 27.65 -17.00 13.28
N ALA A 79 26.69 -16.18 12.87
CA ALA A 79 25.63 -15.71 13.75
C ALA A 79 24.73 -16.87 14.25
N GLU A 80 24.34 -17.80 13.37
CA GLU A 80 23.50 -18.95 13.72
C GLU A 80 24.23 -20.01 14.55
N GLY A 81 25.56 -20.12 14.43
CA GLY A 81 26.40 -20.99 15.24
C GLY A 81 26.59 -20.52 16.69
N SER A 82 26.24 -19.26 17.00
CA SER A 82 26.37 -18.70 18.34
C SER A 82 25.48 -19.45 19.35
N THR A 83 26.09 -19.96 20.43
CA THR A 83 25.36 -20.61 21.54
C THR A 83 24.79 -19.60 22.55
N GLU A 84 25.20 -18.33 22.48
CA GLU A 84 24.74 -17.27 23.37
C GLU A 84 23.30 -16.84 23.05
N TYR A 85 22.87 -16.99 21.79
CA TYR A 85 21.61 -16.47 21.29
C TYR A 85 20.74 -17.56 20.68
N LEU A 86 19.42 -17.36 20.76
CA LEU A 86 18.46 -18.20 20.05
C LEU A 86 18.67 -18.07 18.54
N SER A 87 18.65 -19.18 17.79
CA SER A 87 18.79 -19.10 16.33
C SER A 87 17.68 -18.25 15.70
N HIS A 88 17.96 -17.67 14.53
CA HIS A 88 16.99 -16.81 13.83
C HIS A 88 15.72 -17.58 13.44
N SER A 89 15.89 -18.73 12.81
CA SER A 89 14.80 -19.63 12.41
C SER A 89 13.91 -20.08 13.59
N HIS A 90 14.51 -20.44 14.72
CA HIS A 90 13.76 -20.85 15.90
C HIS A 90 12.98 -19.67 16.52
N TRP A 91 13.61 -18.50 16.62
CA TRP A 91 12.93 -17.31 17.11
C TRP A 91 11.73 -16.91 16.24
N LEU A 92 11.87 -16.96 14.90
CA LEU A 92 10.75 -16.70 13.99
C LEU A 92 9.59 -17.68 14.21
N THR A 93 9.90 -18.97 14.41
CA THR A 93 8.89 -19.99 14.72
C THR A 93 8.11 -19.64 15.98
N VAL A 94 8.82 -19.24 17.04
CA VAL A 94 8.24 -18.83 18.33
C VAL A 94 7.40 -17.56 18.19
N VAL A 95 7.84 -16.58 17.40
CA VAL A 95 7.07 -15.36 17.11
C VAL A 95 5.78 -15.68 16.35
N MET A 96 5.86 -16.46 15.26
CA MET A 96 4.69 -16.87 14.47
C MET A 96 3.68 -17.62 15.35
N ASP A 97 4.15 -18.58 16.15
CA ASP A 97 3.28 -19.32 17.08
C ASP A 97 2.65 -18.42 18.14
N THR A 98 3.39 -17.44 18.66
CA THR A 98 2.86 -16.47 19.63
C THR A 98 1.74 -15.63 19.01
N ILE A 99 1.94 -15.06 17.82
CA ILE A 99 0.92 -14.24 17.15
C ILE A 99 -0.32 -15.10 16.80
N MET A 100 -0.11 -16.31 16.27
CA MET A 100 -1.20 -17.22 15.94
C MET A 100 -1.98 -17.68 17.19
N CYS A 101 -1.33 -17.92 18.33
CA CYS A 101 -2.01 -18.24 19.59
C CYS A 101 -2.78 -17.05 20.20
N LEU A 102 -2.32 -15.82 19.97
CA LEU A 102 -3.05 -14.62 20.37
C LEU A 102 -4.27 -14.40 19.47
N ALA A 103 -4.16 -14.74 18.19
CA ALA A 103 -5.29 -14.71 17.27
C ALA A 103 -6.29 -15.83 17.60
N ASP A 104 -5.83 -17.07 17.80
CA ASP A 104 -6.65 -18.24 18.11
C ASP A 104 -6.06 -19.05 19.26
N VAL A 105 -6.79 -19.10 20.37
CA VAL A 105 -6.42 -19.90 21.55
C VAL A 105 -6.29 -21.39 21.21
N ASN A 106 -6.99 -21.87 20.18
CA ASN A 106 -6.97 -23.27 19.75
C ASN A 106 -5.76 -23.61 18.86
N HIS A 107 -5.03 -22.62 18.36
CA HIS A 107 -3.81 -22.84 17.58
C HIS A 107 -2.80 -23.66 18.39
N LYS A 108 -2.30 -24.75 17.81
CA LYS A 108 -1.30 -25.60 18.46
C LYS A 108 0.10 -25.14 18.03
N PRO A 109 0.87 -24.49 18.94
CA PRO A 109 2.19 -24.01 18.58
C PRO A 109 3.15 -25.19 18.36
N LYS A 110 4.10 -25.04 17.43
CA LYS A 110 5.17 -26.03 17.18
C LYS A 110 6.24 -25.98 18.28
N GLY A 111 6.39 -24.83 18.95
CA GLY A 111 7.40 -24.61 19.99
C GLY A 111 6.88 -23.88 21.23
N SER A 112 7.82 -23.27 21.95
CA SER A 112 7.52 -22.42 23.12
C SER A 112 6.88 -21.09 22.69
N LEU A 113 6.18 -20.43 23.63
CA LEU A 113 5.58 -19.11 23.41
C LEU A 113 6.41 -18.04 24.10
N LEU A 114 6.38 -16.80 23.57
CA LEU A 114 7.14 -15.69 24.16
C LEU A 114 6.61 -15.24 25.53
N GLY A 115 5.40 -15.63 25.94
CA GLY A 115 4.77 -15.06 27.13
C GLY A 115 4.10 -13.72 26.89
N LEU A 116 3.84 -13.35 25.63
CA LEU A 116 3.23 -12.07 25.26
C LEU A 116 1.77 -12.02 25.74
N CYS A 117 1.33 -10.85 26.23
CA CYS A 117 -0.04 -10.65 26.72
C CYS A 117 -0.45 -11.69 27.78
N GLN A 118 0.51 -12.11 28.61
CA GLN A 118 0.34 -13.10 29.69
C GLN A 118 0.08 -14.55 29.23
N GLN A 119 0.19 -14.89 27.93
CA GLN A 119 0.13 -16.27 27.45
C GLN A 119 1.47 -17.00 27.65
N ARG A 120 1.65 -17.58 28.85
CA ARG A 120 2.96 -18.10 29.32
C ARG A 120 3.31 -19.51 28.84
N SER A 121 2.33 -20.36 28.52
CA SER A 121 2.59 -21.76 28.14
C SER A 121 1.58 -22.26 27.11
N SER A 122 1.94 -23.34 26.40
CA SER A 122 1.07 -24.02 25.44
C SER A 122 -0.02 -24.87 26.09
N GLY A 123 0.15 -25.27 27.36
CA GLY A 123 -0.75 -26.18 28.08
C GLY A 123 -1.83 -25.50 28.94
N ASP A 124 -1.69 -24.19 29.22
CA ASP A 124 -2.63 -23.41 30.05
C ASP A 124 -2.97 -22.08 29.37
N LYS A 125 -3.48 -22.18 28.14
CA LYS A 125 -3.78 -21.01 27.30
C LYS A 125 -5.18 -20.49 27.61
N LEU A 126 -5.23 -19.31 28.20
CA LEU A 126 -6.45 -18.50 28.22
C LEU A 126 -6.57 -17.69 26.91
N PRO A 127 -7.80 -17.45 26.42
CA PRO A 127 -8.02 -16.51 25.31
C PRO A 127 -7.43 -15.15 25.66
N ALA A 128 -6.74 -14.53 24.69
CA ALA A 128 -6.28 -13.16 24.84
C ALA A 128 -7.48 -12.19 24.93
N SER A 129 -7.24 -10.96 25.38
CA SER A 129 -8.29 -9.93 25.38
C SER A 129 -8.85 -9.72 23.96
N THR A 130 -10.11 -9.30 23.84
CA THR A 130 -10.75 -9.08 22.53
C THR A 130 -9.93 -8.15 21.63
N LEU A 131 -9.36 -7.09 22.21
CA LEU A 131 -8.52 -6.15 21.47
C LEU A 131 -7.20 -6.79 21.01
N ALA A 132 -6.58 -7.63 21.85
CA ALA A 132 -5.38 -8.38 21.47
C ALA A 132 -5.66 -9.39 20.36
N GLN A 133 -6.78 -10.12 20.43
CA GLN A 133 -7.22 -11.04 19.36
C GLN A 133 -7.49 -10.30 18.05
N ALA A 134 -8.21 -9.17 18.11
CA ALA A 134 -8.48 -8.30 16.98
C ALA A 134 -7.18 -7.79 16.34
N THR A 135 -6.23 -7.36 17.17
CA THR A 135 -4.92 -6.86 16.70
C THR A 135 -4.09 -7.98 16.09
N ALA A 136 -4.08 -9.16 16.69
CA ALA A 136 -3.37 -10.31 16.17
C ALA A 136 -3.91 -10.72 14.78
N SER A 137 -5.23 -10.69 14.56
CA SER A 137 -5.84 -10.95 13.25
C SER A 137 -5.28 -10.05 12.14
N VAL A 138 -5.05 -8.77 12.42
CA VAL A 138 -4.45 -7.84 11.45
C VAL A 138 -2.93 -8.04 11.36
N ALA A 139 -2.24 -8.26 12.48
CA ALA A 139 -0.80 -8.48 12.51
C ALA A 139 -0.35 -9.75 11.73
N LEU A 140 -1.23 -10.74 11.56
CA LEU A 140 -0.99 -11.90 10.69
C LEU A 140 -0.62 -11.48 9.26
N SER A 141 -1.18 -10.37 8.75
CA SER A 141 -0.82 -9.86 7.42
C SER A 141 0.64 -9.41 7.33
N GLN A 142 1.19 -8.81 8.39
CA GLN A 142 2.56 -8.30 8.38
C GLN A 142 3.59 -9.42 8.26
N ILE A 143 3.31 -10.58 8.85
CA ILE A 143 4.24 -11.72 8.86
C ILE A 143 4.15 -12.59 7.59
N VAL A 144 3.26 -12.29 6.64
CA VAL A 144 3.13 -13.05 5.37
C VAL A 144 4.46 -13.27 4.65
N PRO A 145 5.35 -12.27 4.48
CA PRO A 145 6.64 -12.49 3.80
C PRO A 145 7.48 -13.59 4.49
N ILE A 146 7.44 -13.61 5.84
CA ILE A 146 8.13 -14.62 6.66
C ILE A 146 7.47 -15.99 6.49
N LEU A 147 6.13 -16.05 6.44
CA LEU A 147 5.42 -17.30 6.22
C LEU A 147 5.80 -17.89 4.86
N ILE A 148 5.89 -17.07 3.81
CA ILE A 148 6.27 -17.52 2.47
C ILE A 148 7.71 -18.06 2.46
N SER A 149 8.67 -17.32 3.02
CA SER A 149 10.09 -17.71 2.97
C SER A 149 10.47 -18.84 3.93
N ASN A 150 9.79 -18.97 5.09
CA ASN A 150 10.23 -19.87 6.15
C ASN A 150 9.26 -21.03 6.43
N ASP A 151 7.94 -20.84 6.31
CA ASP A 151 6.97 -21.89 6.65
C ASP A 151 5.59 -21.68 5.99
N SER A 152 5.53 -21.90 4.68
CA SER A 152 4.33 -21.66 3.87
C SER A 152 3.14 -22.52 4.30
N SER A 153 3.37 -23.62 5.02
CA SER A 153 2.32 -24.49 5.56
C SER A 153 1.37 -23.78 6.53
N ARG A 154 1.78 -22.65 7.12
CA ARG A 154 0.99 -21.85 8.06
C ARG A 154 0.01 -20.86 7.41
N ILE A 155 0.14 -20.61 6.11
CA ILE A 155 -0.70 -19.65 5.37
C ILE A 155 -2.18 -20.04 5.42
N LEU A 156 -2.52 -21.27 5.01
CA LEU A 156 -3.91 -21.73 4.98
C LEU A 156 -4.57 -21.79 6.37
N PRO A 157 -3.89 -22.25 7.45
CA PRO A 157 -4.40 -22.11 8.81
C PRO A 157 -4.78 -20.66 9.19
N CYS A 158 -3.93 -19.67 8.86
CA CYS A 158 -4.22 -18.25 9.14
C CYS A 158 -5.47 -17.78 8.38
N ILE A 159 -5.55 -18.11 7.08
CA ILE A 159 -6.71 -17.78 6.24
C ILE A 159 -7.99 -18.39 6.81
N ARG A 160 -7.98 -19.68 7.16
CA ARG A 160 -9.15 -20.38 7.72
C ARG A 160 -9.63 -19.75 9.02
N LEU A 161 -8.70 -19.35 9.89
CA LEU A 161 -9.04 -18.64 11.12
C LEU A 161 -9.77 -17.32 10.80
N LEU A 162 -9.23 -16.49 9.92
CA LEU A 162 -9.81 -15.20 9.57
C LEU A 162 -11.19 -15.36 8.89
N LEU A 163 -11.31 -16.32 7.96
CA LEU A 163 -12.59 -16.68 7.33
C LEU A 163 -13.65 -17.09 8.37
N SER A 164 -13.26 -17.89 9.37
CA SER A 164 -14.17 -18.37 10.41
C SER A 164 -14.73 -17.29 11.33
N ARG A 165 -14.21 -16.05 11.22
CA ARG A 165 -14.62 -14.88 12.00
C ARG A 165 -15.32 -13.80 11.18
N LEU A 166 -15.52 -14.01 9.89
CA LEU A 166 -16.24 -13.04 9.05
C LEU A 166 -17.72 -12.93 9.46
N PRO A 167 -18.40 -11.83 9.11
CA PRO A 167 -19.84 -11.69 9.29
C PRO A 167 -20.67 -12.88 8.78
N GLY A 168 -21.60 -13.34 9.62
CA GLY A 168 -22.45 -14.51 9.37
C GLY A 168 -21.80 -15.85 9.73
N SER A 169 -20.62 -15.83 10.34
CA SER A 169 -20.03 -16.98 11.04
C SER A 169 -20.58 -17.10 12.47
N LYS A 170 -19.99 -17.98 13.29
CA LYS A 170 -20.32 -18.11 14.72
C LYS A 170 -19.74 -16.99 15.59
N GLU A 171 -18.80 -16.19 15.05
CA GLU A 171 -18.25 -15.05 15.77
C GLU A 171 -19.28 -13.93 15.77
N GLU A 172 -19.69 -13.46 16.95
CA GLU A 172 -20.70 -12.41 17.11
C GLU A 172 -20.08 -11.06 17.47
N SER A 173 -18.81 -11.01 17.87
CA SER A 173 -18.15 -9.76 18.27
C SER A 173 -17.92 -8.86 17.05
N PRO A 174 -18.54 -7.66 16.98
CA PRO A 174 -18.34 -6.75 15.85
C PRO A 174 -16.87 -6.32 15.70
N VAL A 175 -16.14 -6.20 16.82
CA VAL A 175 -14.72 -5.86 16.82
C VAL A 175 -13.88 -6.96 16.18
N LEU A 176 -14.15 -8.23 16.51
CA LEU A 176 -13.44 -9.37 15.92
C LEU A 176 -13.82 -9.57 14.45
N GLN A 177 -15.10 -9.41 14.10
CA GLN A 177 -15.56 -9.47 12.70
C GLN A 177 -14.89 -8.38 11.85
N PHE A 178 -14.85 -7.14 12.35
CA PHE A 178 -14.20 -6.03 11.66
C PHE A 178 -12.71 -6.32 11.40
N HIS A 179 -11.97 -6.72 12.43
CA HIS A 179 -10.53 -6.96 12.31
C HIS A 179 -10.19 -8.25 11.56
N ALA A 180 -11.07 -9.26 11.60
CA ALA A 180 -10.91 -10.45 10.78
C ALA A 180 -11.10 -10.14 9.29
N GLY A 181 -12.11 -9.33 8.93
CA GLY A 181 -12.32 -8.87 7.57
C GLY A 181 -11.16 -8.01 7.05
N LEU A 182 -10.73 -7.02 7.84
CA LEU A 182 -9.60 -6.16 7.49
C LEU A 182 -8.30 -6.98 7.38
N GLY A 183 -8.05 -7.83 8.38
CA GLY A 183 -6.87 -8.70 8.45
C GLY A 183 -6.79 -9.68 7.29
N LEU A 184 -7.91 -10.31 6.89
CA LEU A 184 -7.95 -11.21 5.74
C LEU A 184 -7.61 -10.47 4.44
N GLY A 185 -8.21 -9.30 4.22
CA GLY A 185 -7.92 -8.50 3.04
C GLY A 185 -6.47 -8.05 2.97
N MET A 186 -5.89 -7.58 4.08
CA MET A 186 -4.46 -7.24 4.15
C MET A 186 -3.55 -8.46 3.98
N PHE A 187 -3.96 -9.62 4.50
CA PHE A 187 -3.23 -10.86 4.34
C PHE A 187 -3.19 -11.28 2.86
N LEU A 188 -4.33 -11.25 2.17
CA LEU A 188 -4.43 -11.50 0.74
C LEU A 188 -3.62 -10.48 -0.08
N ALA A 189 -3.68 -9.19 0.28
CA ALA A 189 -2.87 -8.15 -0.36
C ALA A 189 -1.37 -8.50 -0.32
N ARG A 190 -0.86 -8.92 0.84
CA ARG A 190 0.53 -9.37 0.97
C ARG A 190 0.84 -10.64 0.18
N ILE A 191 -0.09 -11.59 0.09
CA ILE A 191 0.08 -12.79 -0.74
C ILE A 191 0.28 -12.42 -2.22
N PHE A 192 -0.50 -11.46 -2.74
CA PHE A 192 -0.37 -10.98 -4.11
C PHE A 192 0.91 -10.17 -4.33
N GLU A 193 1.23 -9.27 -3.41
CA GLU A 193 2.44 -8.44 -3.47
C GLU A 193 3.75 -9.23 -3.38
N GLU A 194 3.78 -10.32 -2.61
CA GLU A 194 4.95 -11.19 -2.48
C GLU A 194 5.01 -12.25 -3.59
N HIS A 195 4.16 -12.14 -4.62
CA HIS A 195 4.08 -13.04 -5.77
C HIS A 195 4.04 -14.53 -5.35
N PHE A 196 3.22 -14.85 -4.36
CA PHE A 196 3.14 -16.20 -3.78
C PHE A 196 2.89 -17.31 -4.81
N SER A 197 2.31 -16.96 -5.97
CA SER A 197 2.16 -17.88 -7.12
C SER A 197 3.47 -18.52 -7.55
N ASP A 198 4.59 -17.81 -7.40
CA ASP A 198 5.90 -18.23 -7.87
C ASP A 198 6.53 -19.26 -6.92
N VAL A 199 6.09 -19.25 -5.66
CA VAL A 199 6.58 -20.16 -4.60
C VAL A 199 5.70 -21.40 -4.46
N CYS A 200 4.37 -21.25 -4.54
CA CYS A 200 3.43 -22.33 -4.22
C CYS A 200 2.83 -23.04 -5.46
N GLY A 201 3.09 -22.52 -6.66
CA GLY A 201 2.53 -23.05 -7.90
C GLY A 201 1.00 -22.90 -7.99
N SER A 202 0.41 -23.56 -9.00
CA SER A 202 -1.01 -23.39 -9.34
C SER A 202 -1.97 -23.89 -8.26
N GLN A 203 -1.66 -24.98 -7.56
CA GLN A 203 -2.54 -25.57 -6.54
C GLN A 203 -2.70 -24.66 -5.31
N GLY A 204 -1.63 -23.99 -4.87
CA GLY A 204 -1.69 -23.01 -3.79
C GLY A 204 -2.58 -21.83 -4.15
N MET A 205 -2.43 -21.32 -5.37
CA MET A 205 -3.24 -20.20 -5.86
C MET A 205 -4.73 -20.52 -5.99
N VAL A 206 -5.11 -21.77 -6.31
CA VAL A 206 -6.53 -22.19 -6.33
C VAL A 206 -7.20 -21.96 -4.98
N GLU A 207 -6.52 -22.25 -3.86
CA GLU A 207 -7.08 -22.02 -2.52
C GLU A 207 -7.14 -20.52 -2.17
N ILE A 208 -6.19 -19.72 -2.65
CA ILE A 208 -6.23 -18.25 -2.52
C ILE A 208 -7.42 -17.68 -3.27
N TRP A 209 -7.69 -18.12 -4.51
CA TRP A 209 -8.86 -17.70 -5.28
C TRP A 209 -10.18 -18.07 -4.60
N LYS A 210 -10.33 -19.31 -4.12
CA LYS A 210 -11.54 -19.71 -3.34
C LYS A 210 -11.74 -18.87 -2.08
N THR A 211 -10.64 -18.50 -1.42
CA THR A 211 -10.66 -17.62 -0.25
C THR A 211 -11.17 -16.23 -0.64
N LEU A 212 -10.68 -15.68 -1.76
CA LEU A 212 -11.11 -14.39 -2.27
C LEU A 212 -12.60 -14.40 -2.63
N ASP A 213 -13.08 -15.45 -3.31
CA ASP A 213 -14.51 -15.61 -3.63
C ASP A 213 -15.38 -15.58 -2.36
N SER A 214 -15.01 -16.38 -1.35
CA SER A 214 -15.72 -16.43 -0.06
C SER A 214 -15.70 -15.09 0.68
N PHE A 215 -14.60 -14.35 0.54
CA PHE A 215 -14.44 -13.04 1.16
C PHE A 215 -15.28 -11.96 0.44
N GLU A 216 -15.33 -12.00 -0.89
CA GLU A 216 -16.18 -11.14 -1.70
C GLU A 216 -17.65 -11.36 -1.44
N GLU A 217 -18.10 -12.62 -1.34
CA GLU A 217 -19.47 -12.95 -0.96
C GLU A 217 -19.86 -12.27 0.35
N CYS A 218 -18.96 -12.22 1.34
CA CYS A 218 -19.18 -11.50 2.58
C CYS A 218 -19.30 -9.99 2.36
N CYS A 219 -18.39 -9.39 1.58
CA CYS A 219 -18.39 -7.95 1.27
C CYS A 219 -19.68 -7.51 0.56
N PHE A 220 -20.11 -8.26 -0.44
CA PHE A 220 -21.27 -7.94 -1.27
C PHE A 220 -22.60 -8.36 -0.65
N SER A 221 -22.60 -9.13 0.45
CA SER A 221 -23.82 -9.52 1.17
C SER A 221 -24.49 -8.34 1.88
N THR A 222 -25.76 -8.53 2.27
CA THR A 222 -26.52 -7.59 3.13
C THR A 222 -26.30 -7.84 4.63
N LYS A 223 -25.23 -8.55 5.02
CA LYS A 223 -24.94 -8.86 6.42
C LYS A 223 -24.42 -7.61 7.14
N ASP A 224 -24.76 -7.50 8.42
CA ASP A 224 -24.23 -6.46 9.31
C ASP A 224 -22.71 -6.65 9.54
N ASN A 225 -22.04 -5.59 10.01
CA ASN A 225 -20.62 -5.58 10.40
C ASN A 225 -19.60 -5.89 9.27
N ARG A 226 -19.97 -5.68 8.00
CA ARG A 226 -19.11 -5.91 6.83
C ARG A 226 -18.07 -4.81 6.54
N GLN A 227 -18.02 -3.74 7.33
CA GLN A 227 -17.13 -2.59 7.08
C GLN A 227 -15.65 -3.01 7.05
N GLY A 228 -15.24 -3.88 7.97
CA GLY A 228 -13.88 -4.42 7.99
C GLY A 228 -13.57 -5.24 6.74
N CYS A 229 -14.54 -6.04 6.25
CA CYS A 229 -14.39 -6.79 5.01
C CYS A 229 -14.24 -5.85 3.80
N LEU A 230 -15.06 -4.80 3.69
CA LEU A 230 -14.96 -3.83 2.60
C LEU A 230 -13.60 -3.12 2.58
N LEU A 231 -13.11 -2.69 3.74
CA LEU A 231 -11.78 -2.07 3.84
C LEU A 231 -10.65 -3.08 3.55
N GLY A 232 -10.80 -4.33 3.96
CA GLY A 232 -9.88 -5.40 3.60
C GLY A 232 -9.88 -5.70 2.08
N LEU A 233 -11.05 -5.76 1.46
CA LEU A 233 -11.21 -5.97 0.02
C LEU A 233 -10.51 -4.86 -0.77
N ALA A 234 -10.59 -3.61 -0.29
CA ALA A 234 -9.87 -2.49 -0.86
C ALA A 234 -8.36 -2.78 -0.99
N MET A 235 -7.75 -3.35 0.06
CA MET A 235 -6.32 -3.69 0.08
C MET A 235 -6.01 -4.85 -0.87
N ALA A 236 -6.79 -5.93 -0.81
CA ALA A 236 -6.57 -7.13 -1.62
C ALA A 236 -6.65 -6.83 -3.13
N ILE A 237 -7.72 -6.14 -3.55
CA ILE A 237 -7.95 -5.82 -4.96
C ILE A 237 -6.95 -4.76 -5.46
N SER A 238 -6.58 -3.79 -4.62
CA SER A 238 -5.55 -2.80 -4.98
C SER A 238 -4.19 -3.47 -5.21
N ALA A 239 -3.80 -4.46 -4.39
CA ALA A 239 -2.58 -5.24 -4.61
C ALA A 239 -2.63 -6.08 -5.90
N MET A 240 -3.77 -6.69 -6.21
CA MET A 240 -3.95 -7.45 -7.47
C MET A 240 -3.77 -6.60 -8.73
N CYS A 241 -3.97 -5.28 -8.64
CA CYS A 241 -3.74 -4.38 -9.77
C CYS A 241 -2.28 -4.40 -10.25
N GLU A 242 -1.33 -4.81 -9.42
CA GLU A 242 0.10 -4.86 -9.75
C GLU A 242 0.56 -6.21 -10.33
N GLU A 243 -0.25 -7.28 -10.27
CA GLU A 243 0.16 -8.63 -10.73
C GLU A 243 0.39 -8.73 -12.25
N GLY A 244 -0.23 -7.86 -13.05
CA GLY A 244 -0.08 -7.84 -14.52
C GLY A 244 -0.71 -9.02 -15.27
N LYS A 245 -1.14 -10.10 -14.60
CA LYS A 245 -1.80 -11.27 -15.21
C LYS A 245 -3.20 -10.93 -15.71
N THR A 246 -3.58 -11.51 -16.86
CA THR A 246 -4.87 -11.24 -17.52
C THR A 246 -6.06 -11.58 -16.64
N GLU A 247 -6.02 -12.72 -15.93
CA GLU A 247 -7.10 -13.16 -15.03
C GLU A 247 -7.27 -12.20 -13.85
N ALA A 248 -6.16 -11.76 -13.24
CA ALA A 248 -6.19 -10.78 -12.15
C ALA A 248 -6.78 -9.44 -12.61
N ARG A 249 -6.37 -8.96 -13.80
CA ARG A 249 -6.92 -7.71 -14.39
C ARG A 249 -8.42 -7.81 -14.67
N ALA A 250 -8.88 -8.93 -15.23
CA ALA A 250 -10.30 -9.17 -15.49
C ALA A 250 -11.11 -9.22 -14.19
N HIS A 251 -10.56 -9.85 -13.14
CA HIS A 251 -11.17 -9.92 -11.82
C HIS A 251 -11.29 -8.54 -11.16
N VAL A 252 -10.22 -7.74 -11.17
CA VAL A 252 -10.23 -6.35 -10.67
C VAL A 252 -11.32 -5.53 -11.37
N SER A 253 -11.44 -5.62 -12.70
CA SER A 253 -12.48 -4.91 -13.45
C SER A 253 -13.89 -5.34 -13.01
N SER A 254 -14.12 -6.65 -12.84
CA SER A 254 -15.40 -7.18 -12.36
C SER A 254 -15.75 -6.69 -10.95
N VAL A 255 -14.78 -6.68 -10.03
CA VAL A 255 -14.99 -6.20 -8.66
C VAL A 255 -15.23 -4.69 -8.64
N PHE A 256 -14.52 -3.91 -9.46
CA PHE A 256 -14.77 -2.47 -9.63
C PHE A 256 -16.21 -2.17 -10.06
N ASP A 257 -16.73 -2.90 -11.05
CA ASP A 257 -18.10 -2.73 -11.54
C ASP A 257 -19.13 -3.11 -10.46
N LYS A 258 -18.89 -4.21 -9.72
CA LYS A 258 -19.73 -4.63 -8.59
C LYS A 258 -19.76 -3.59 -7.47
N LEU A 259 -18.60 -3.03 -7.09
CA LEU A 259 -18.50 -1.99 -6.06
C LEU A 259 -19.24 -0.72 -6.48
N SER A 260 -19.08 -0.31 -7.74
CA SER A 260 -19.78 0.86 -8.30
C SER A 260 -21.30 0.67 -8.26
N GLY A 261 -21.80 -0.47 -8.76
CA GLY A 261 -23.23 -0.79 -8.73
C GLY A 261 -23.79 -0.91 -7.31
N GLN A 262 -23.01 -1.45 -6.37
CA GLN A 262 -23.43 -1.54 -4.97
C GLN A 262 -23.49 -0.17 -4.30
N LEU A 263 -22.57 0.75 -4.62
CA LEU A 263 -22.60 2.11 -4.07
C LEU A 263 -23.85 2.85 -4.54
N GLU A 264 -24.22 2.72 -5.81
CA GLU A 264 -25.44 3.30 -6.39
C GLU A 264 -26.72 2.74 -5.75
N ALA A 265 -26.73 1.44 -5.42
CA ALA A 265 -27.88 0.79 -4.79
C ALA A 265 -27.98 1.04 -3.27
N SER A 266 -26.88 1.45 -2.63
CA SER A 266 -26.80 1.61 -1.17
C SER A 266 -27.32 2.99 -0.73
N LYS A 267 -27.92 3.05 0.45
CA LYS A 267 -28.35 4.32 1.06
C LYS A 267 -27.17 4.97 1.77
N GLU A 268 -26.99 6.27 1.58
CA GLU A 268 -25.89 7.05 2.18
C GLU A 268 -25.86 7.03 3.72
N LYS A 269 -27.00 6.74 4.36
CA LYS A 269 -27.13 6.59 5.82
C LYS A 269 -26.69 5.22 6.34
N ASP A 270 -26.44 4.25 5.46
CA ASP A 270 -25.89 2.96 5.85
C ASP A 270 -24.45 3.14 6.33
N THR A 271 -24.13 2.61 7.50
CA THR A 271 -22.76 2.63 8.05
C THR A 271 -21.75 1.94 7.13
N ALA A 272 -22.18 0.97 6.31
CA ALA A 272 -21.34 0.33 5.31
C ALA A 272 -21.04 1.23 4.11
N TYR A 273 -21.86 2.25 3.85
CA TYR A 273 -21.70 3.17 2.70
C TYR A 273 -20.36 3.90 2.72
N GLN A 274 -19.93 4.34 3.91
CA GLN A 274 -18.64 5.04 4.08
C GLN A 274 -17.46 4.10 3.81
N ALA A 275 -17.50 2.87 4.32
CA ALA A 275 -16.46 1.86 4.06
C ALA A 275 -16.44 1.46 2.57
N LEU A 276 -17.61 1.35 1.94
CA LEU A 276 -17.75 1.08 0.51
C LEU A 276 -17.18 2.22 -0.34
N SER A 277 -17.40 3.48 0.05
CA SER A 277 -16.82 4.66 -0.62
C SER A 277 -15.29 4.64 -0.57
N VAL A 278 -14.71 4.36 0.60
CA VAL A 278 -13.25 4.23 0.75
C VAL A 278 -12.73 3.05 -0.05
N CYS A 279 -13.42 1.90 -0.03
CA CYS A 279 -13.05 0.72 -0.83
C CYS A 279 -13.02 1.03 -2.33
N LEU A 280 -14.09 1.63 -2.85
CA LEU A 280 -14.17 2.02 -4.26
C LEU A 280 -13.11 3.06 -4.61
N ALA A 281 -12.82 4.04 -3.74
CA ALA A 281 -11.74 5.00 -3.97
C ALA A 281 -10.36 4.34 -4.10
N CYS A 282 -10.03 3.40 -3.21
CA CYS A 282 -8.77 2.64 -3.28
C CYS A 282 -8.67 1.86 -4.60
N VAL A 283 -9.69 1.06 -4.90
CA VAL A 283 -9.72 0.22 -6.10
C VAL A 283 -9.70 1.08 -7.36
N SER A 284 -10.45 2.18 -7.41
CA SER A 284 -10.45 3.11 -8.54
C SER A 284 -9.06 3.69 -8.79
N GLY A 285 -8.39 4.16 -7.74
CA GLY A 285 -7.05 4.73 -7.86
C GLY A 285 -6.00 3.72 -8.31
N ALA A 286 -6.00 2.52 -7.72
CA ALA A 286 -5.07 1.44 -8.06
C ALA A 286 -5.33 0.89 -9.46
N ALA A 287 -6.58 0.57 -9.79
CA ALA A 287 -6.97 0.06 -11.10
C ALA A 287 -6.72 1.10 -12.20
N PHE A 288 -6.94 2.39 -11.93
CA PHE A 288 -6.58 3.45 -12.87
C PHE A 288 -5.08 3.53 -13.05
N SER A 289 -4.29 3.52 -11.96
CA SER A 289 -2.83 3.47 -12.03
C SER A 289 -2.32 2.31 -12.91
N SER A 290 -2.96 1.14 -12.85
CA SER A 290 -2.60 -0.06 -13.61
C SER A 290 -3.25 -0.19 -15.01
N ASN A 291 -3.89 0.85 -15.54
CA ASN A 291 -4.61 0.84 -16.83
C ASN A 291 -5.72 -0.22 -16.92
N ILE A 292 -6.40 -0.52 -15.82
CA ILE A 292 -7.51 -1.50 -15.80
C ILE A 292 -8.85 -0.81 -16.05
N VAL A 293 -9.03 0.39 -15.49
CA VAL A 293 -10.25 1.21 -15.67
C VAL A 293 -9.94 2.46 -16.50
N SER A 294 -10.92 2.92 -17.26
CA SER A 294 -10.79 4.09 -18.14
C SER A 294 -10.93 5.42 -17.37
N PRO A 295 -10.45 6.54 -17.95
CA PRO A 295 -10.70 7.88 -17.40
C PRO A 295 -12.19 8.15 -17.15
N ASP A 296 -13.07 7.75 -18.07
CA ASP A 296 -14.52 7.96 -17.94
C ASP A 296 -15.13 7.18 -16.76
N GLN A 297 -14.66 5.95 -16.53
CA GLN A 297 -15.12 5.15 -15.38
C GLN A 297 -14.71 5.82 -14.06
N VAL A 298 -13.49 6.34 -13.97
CA VAL A 298 -13.01 7.04 -12.78
C VAL A 298 -13.74 8.38 -12.58
N ASN A 299 -14.00 9.12 -13.66
CA ASN A 299 -14.77 10.37 -13.59
C ASN A 299 -16.18 10.14 -13.05
N LYS A 300 -16.85 9.06 -13.45
CA LYS A 300 -18.17 8.71 -12.88
C LYS A 300 -18.11 8.49 -11.36
N VAL A 301 -17.06 7.82 -10.87
CA VAL A 301 -16.85 7.63 -9.42
C VAL A 301 -16.61 8.97 -8.72
N ILE A 302 -15.75 9.83 -9.29
CA ILE A 302 -15.48 11.17 -8.76
C ILE A 302 -16.76 12.01 -8.71
N ASP A 303 -17.52 12.06 -9.80
CA ASP A 303 -18.76 12.83 -9.91
C ASP A 303 -19.81 12.35 -8.91
N SER A 304 -19.91 11.03 -8.73
CA SER A 304 -20.77 10.42 -7.71
C SER A 304 -20.37 10.89 -6.30
N PHE A 305 -19.09 10.82 -5.94
CA PHE A 305 -18.61 11.32 -4.64
C PHE A 305 -18.77 12.83 -4.47
N VAL A 306 -18.54 13.64 -5.51
CA VAL A 306 -18.74 15.10 -5.47
C VAL A 306 -20.21 15.43 -5.23
N LYS A 307 -21.12 14.70 -5.87
CA LYS A 307 -22.57 14.85 -5.66
C LYS A 307 -22.95 14.53 -4.22
N VAL A 308 -22.56 13.35 -3.73
CA VAL A 308 -22.89 12.93 -2.36
C VAL A 308 -22.26 13.85 -1.31
N ASN A 309 -21.02 14.30 -1.51
CA ASN A 309 -20.37 15.29 -0.63
C ASN A 309 -21.09 16.64 -0.61
N THR A 310 -21.74 17.01 -1.72
CA THR A 310 -22.50 18.25 -1.82
C THR A 310 -23.86 18.12 -1.15
N ASP A 311 -24.55 17.01 -1.38
CA ASP A 311 -25.87 16.74 -0.81
C ASP A 311 -25.79 16.42 0.70
N ASN A 312 -24.69 15.78 1.14
CA ASN A 312 -24.47 15.32 2.51
C ASN A 312 -23.03 15.62 3.01
N PRO A 313 -22.69 16.90 3.25
CA PRO A 313 -21.33 17.31 3.62
C PRO A 313 -20.82 16.75 4.95
N GLN A 314 -21.70 16.23 5.80
CA GLN A 314 -21.39 15.62 7.09
C GLN A 314 -20.83 14.18 6.99
N ILE A 315 -20.89 13.55 5.81
CA ILE A 315 -20.42 12.17 5.62
C ILE A 315 -18.89 12.16 5.46
N THR A 316 -18.20 11.91 6.58
CA THR A 316 -16.74 11.95 6.66
C THR A 316 -16.06 10.96 5.71
N GLY A 317 -16.55 9.72 5.62
CA GLY A 317 -15.96 8.69 4.77
C GLY A 317 -15.99 9.02 3.28
N VAL A 318 -17.01 9.75 2.81
CA VAL A 318 -17.10 10.22 1.41
C VAL A 318 -16.08 11.33 1.16
N SER A 319 -15.90 12.25 2.12
CA SER A 319 -14.90 13.31 2.00
C SER A 319 -13.47 12.75 1.97
N LEU A 320 -13.20 11.75 2.82
CA LEU A 320 -11.95 10.99 2.82
C LEU A 320 -11.72 10.28 1.49
N ALA A 321 -12.70 9.49 1.03
CA ALA A 321 -12.66 8.75 -0.24
C ALA A 321 -12.43 9.68 -1.45
N LEU A 322 -13.14 10.80 -1.51
CA LEU A 322 -12.98 11.80 -2.56
C LEU A 322 -11.59 12.43 -2.53
N GLY A 323 -11.10 12.82 -1.35
CA GLY A 323 -9.78 13.43 -1.19
C GLY A 323 -8.65 12.48 -1.60
N MET A 324 -8.68 11.22 -1.14
CA MET A 324 -7.66 10.23 -1.48
C MET A 324 -7.70 9.84 -2.96
N LEU A 325 -8.89 9.72 -3.57
CA LEU A 325 -9.03 9.44 -5.00
C LEU A 325 -8.50 10.60 -5.84
N CYS A 326 -8.87 11.84 -5.49
CA CYS A 326 -8.35 13.01 -6.20
C CYS A 326 -6.82 13.12 -6.08
N TYR A 327 -6.26 12.83 -4.90
CA TYR A 327 -4.82 12.77 -4.71
C TYR A 327 -4.18 11.71 -5.62
N SER A 328 -4.65 10.45 -5.56
CA SER A 328 -4.06 9.34 -6.32
C SER A 328 -4.15 9.56 -7.84
N ILE A 329 -5.31 10.00 -8.33
CA ILE A 329 -5.53 10.28 -9.75
C ILE A 329 -4.70 11.47 -10.23
N SER A 330 -4.48 12.50 -9.40
CA SER A 330 -3.57 13.59 -9.75
C SER A 330 -2.10 13.17 -9.89
N LYS A 331 -1.71 12.04 -9.28
CA LYS A 331 -0.36 11.48 -9.42
C LYS A 331 -0.18 10.58 -10.65
N THR A 332 -1.26 10.27 -11.37
CA THR A 332 -1.26 9.36 -12.53
C THR A 332 -1.49 10.06 -13.87
N GLY A 333 -1.56 11.41 -13.88
CA GLY A 333 -1.64 12.20 -15.12
C GLY A 333 -3.04 12.33 -15.72
N HIS A 334 -4.09 12.38 -14.89
CA HIS A 334 -5.46 12.61 -15.38
C HIS A 334 -5.70 14.10 -15.71
N PRO A 335 -6.18 14.47 -16.91
CA PRO A 335 -6.18 15.86 -17.38
C PRO A 335 -7.10 16.80 -16.60
N THR A 336 -8.27 16.34 -16.14
CA THR A 336 -9.28 17.23 -15.52
C THR A 336 -9.27 17.23 -13.99
N ILE A 337 -8.44 16.41 -13.35
CA ILE A 337 -8.50 16.23 -11.89
C ILE A 337 -7.99 17.46 -11.12
N GLY A 338 -7.10 18.25 -11.73
CA GLY A 338 -6.56 19.48 -11.13
C GLY A 338 -7.67 20.48 -10.79
N GLU A 339 -8.61 20.70 -11.71
CA GLU A 339 -9.73 21.62 -11.47
C GLU A 339 -10.64 21.16 -10.34
N VAL A 340 -10.95 19.87 -10.29
CA VAL A 340 -11.77 19.27 -9.23
C VAL A 340 -11.10 19.48 -7.87
N LYS A 341 -9.79 19.24 -7.78
CA LYS A 341 -9.00 19.46 -6.56
C LYS A 341 -9.04 20.91 -6.10
N ILE A 342 -8.85 21.88 -7.00
CA ILE A 342 -8.89 23.31 -6.67
C ILE A 342 -10.28 23.70 -6.15
N LYS A 343 -11.35 23.24 -6.81
CA LYS A 343 -12.73 23.51 -6.39
C LYS A 343 -13.02 22.93 -5.00
N LEU A 344 -12.62 21.68 -4.74
CA LEU A 344 -12.79 21.02 -3.44
C LEU A 344 -11.98 21.71 -2.34
N TYR A 345 -10.72 22.03 -2.61
CA TYR A 345 -9.85 22.77 -1.69
C TYR A 345 -10.48 24.12 -1.30
N GLY A 346 -10.91 24.91 -2.28
CA GLY A 346 -11.56 26.20 -2.05
C GLY A 346 -12.85 26.06 -1.22
N LYS A 347 -13.71 25.09 -1.57
CA LYS A 347 -14.96 24.81 -0.86
C LYS A 347 -14.71 24.43 0.60
N TRP A 348 -13.87 23.42 0.86
CA TRP A 348 -13.61 22.94 2.23
C TRP A 348 -12.88 23.97 3.08
N MET A 349 -11.90 24.70 2.53
CA MET A 349 -11.24 25.80 3.25
C MET A 349 -12.19 26.95 3.58
N ALA A 350 -13.13 27.28 2.69
CA ALA A 350 -14.15 28.30 2.95
C ALA A 350 -15.11 27.86 4.07
N THR A 351 -15.53 26.59 4.06
CA THR A 351 -16.37 26.00 5.11
C THR A 351 -15.69 26.07 6.48
N LEU A 352 -14.41 25.68 6.58
CA LEU A 352 -13.65 25.71 7.84
C LEU A 352 -13.41 27.10 8.44
N LYS A 353 -13.56 28.17 7.64
CA LYS A 353 -13.42 29.55 8.13
C LYS A 353 -14.70 30.09 8.78
N LYS A 354 -15.82 29.41 8.63
CA LYS A 354 -17.09 29.85 9.23
C LYS A 354 -17.10 29.45 10.71
N MET A 355 -17.50 30.38 11.59
CA MET A 355 -17.39 30.20 13.05
C MET A 355 -18.42 29.23 13.65
N GLU A 356 -19.47 28.83 12.92
CA GLU A 356 -20.61 28.05 13.45
C GLU A 356 -20.97 26.84 12.58
N GLU A 357 -20.00 26.20 11.93
CA GLU A 357 -20.30 25.01 11.12
C GLU A 357 -20.46 23.75 11.99
N ASP A 358 -21.32 22.83 11.55
CA ASP A 358 -21.55 21.55 12.21
C ASP A 358 -20.24 20.77 12.44
N SER A 359 -20.09 20.16 13.62
CA SER A 359 -18.86 19.43 14.01
C SER A 359 -18.50 18.28 13.05
N MET A 360 -19.48 17.59 12.48
CA MET A 360 -19.28 16.51 11.51
C MET A 360 -18.90 17.06 10.14
N VAL A 361 -19.46 18.20 9.73
CA VAL A 361 -19.06 18.90 8.50
C VAL A 361 -17.62 19.39 8.60
N THR A 362 -17.25 19.96 9.76
CA THR A 362 -15.87 20.37 10.08
C THR A 362 -14.92 19.18 9.97
N LEU A 363 -15.26 18.07 10.63
CA LEU A 363 -14.47 16.84 10.60
C LEU A 363 -14.35 16.25 9.18
N ALA A 364 -15.43 16.27 8.39
CA ALA A 364 -15.45 15.81 7.01
C ALA A 364 -14.55 16.65 6.10
N CYS A 365 -14.61 17.98 6.22
CA CYS A 365 -13.73 18.90 5.48
C CYS A 365 -12.25 18.68 5.82
N LEU A 366 -11.92 18.50 7.10
CA LEU A 366 -10.55 18.22 7.55
C LEU A 366 -10.02 16.89 7.00
N ASN A 367 -10.81 15.81 7.07
CA ASN A 367 -10.46 14.52 6.47
C ASN A 367 -10.21 14.65 4.96
N GLY A 368 -11.12 15.31 4.25
CA GLY A 368 -10.98 15.52 2.81
C GLY A 368 -9.73 16.32 2.44
N LEU A 369 -9.45 17.42 3.15
CA LEU A 369 -8.28 18.27 2.89
C LEU A 369 -6.96 17.56 3.19
N ILE A 370 -6.86 16.83 4.30
CA ILE A 370 -5.65 16.09 4.66
C ILE A 370 -5.43 14.91 3.69
N ALA A 371 -6.50 14.24 3.27
CA ALA A 371 -6.43 13.21 2.23
C ALA A 371 -6.03 13.76 0.85
N LEU A 372 -6.51 14.96 0.48
CA LEU A 372 -6.17 15.66 -0.77
C LEU A 372 -4.67 15.97 -0.90
N VAL A 373 -3.96 16.08 0.22
CA VAL A 373 -2.49 16.28 0.26
C VAL A 373 -1.72 14.98 0.50
N GLY A 374 -2.41 13.84 0.53
CA GLY A 374 -1.80 12.52 0.49
C GLY A 374 -1.59 11.85 1.83
N SER A 375 -2.41 12.12 2.85
CA SER A 375 -2.31 11.38 4.12
C SER A 375 -2.49 9.88 3.96
N GLU A 376 -3.34 9.46 3.01
CA GLU A 376 -3.65 8.05 2.74
C GLU A 376 -2.88 7.49 1.53
N ARG A 377 -1.78 8.13 1.10
CA ARG A 377 -1.06 7.73 -0.13
C ARG A 377 -0.50 6.31 -0.09
N THR A 378 -0.32 5.74 1.09
CA THR A 378 0.18 4.36 1.28
C THR A 378 -0.91 3.31 1.06
N LEU A 379 -2.19 3.70 1.04
CA LEU A 379 -3.32 2.78 0.85
C LEU A 379 -3.63 2.51 -0.62
N ILE A 380 -3.28 3.45 -1.50
CA ILE A 380 -3.45 3.30 -2.96
C ILE A 380 -2.05 3.14 -3.56
N PRO A 381 -1.69 1.94 -4.06
CA PRO A 381 -0.43 1.74 -4.75
C PRO A 381 -0.47 2.51 -6.08
N VAL A 382 -0.01 3.75 -6.01
CA VAL A 382 0.20 4.59 -7.19
C VAL A 382 1.70 4.62 -7.45
N GLN A 383 2.12 4.20 -8.63
CA GLN A 383 3.47 4.44 -9.09
C GLN A 383 3.61 5.95 -9.30
N SER A 384 4.08 6.65 -8.26
CA SER A 384 4.23 8.10 -8.29
C SER A 384 5.42 8.46 -9.19
N ASN A 385 5.13 8.89 -10.41
CA ASN A 385 6.14 9.22 -11.42
C ASN A 385 6.49 10.71 -11.47
N THR A 386 5.97 11.49 -10.52
CA THR A 386 6.27 12.91 -10.38
C THR A 386 6.86 13.17 -9.01
N SER A 387 8.16 13.51 -9.00
CA SER A 387 8.75 14.24 -7.87
C SER A 387 7.89 15.47 -7.60
N MET A 388 7.64 15.71 -6.32
CA MET A 388 6.98 16.87 -5.75
C MET A 388 6.89 18.12 -6.65
N LEU A 389 5.66 18.65 -6.74
CA LEU A 389 5.27 20.07 -6.96
C LEU A 389 4.93 20.53 -8.39
N GLY A 390 3.62 20.63 -8.64
CA GLY A 390 2.96 21.82 -9.20
C GLY A 390 1.85 22.22 -8.23
N GLY A 391 1.89 23.46 -7.72
CA GLY A 391 1.16 23.92 -6.54
C GLY A 391 -0.30 24.32 -6.78
N ASP A 392 -1.20 23.35 -6.82
CA ASP A 392 -2.66 23.64 -6.90
C ASP A 392 -3.31 23.80 -5.52
N VAL A 393 -2.72 23.19 -4.48
CA VAL A 393 -3.24 23.15 -3.12
C VAL A 393 -2.14 23.57 -2.15
N ASN A 394 -2.42 24.58 -1.32
CA ASN A 394 -1.47 25.07 -0.33
C ASN A 394 -1.44 24.14 0.89
N VAL A 395 -0.50 23.20 0.89
CA VAL A 395 -0.30 22.20 1.95
C VAL A 395 0.01 22.85 3.30
N ASP A 396 0.83 23.90 3.32
CA ASP A 396 1.20 24.63 4.55
C ASP A 396 -0.04 25.20 5.26
N VAL A 397 -0.95 25.80 4.49
CA VAL A 397 -2.21 26.34 5.03
C VAL A 397 -3.09 25.25 5.63
N ILE A 398 -3.19 24.08 4.99
CA ILE A 398 -3.98 22.94 5.50
C ILE A 398 -3.36 22.42 6.80
N ILE A 399 -2.05 22.19 6.81
CA ILE A 399 -1.32 21.71 8.00
C ILE A 399 -1.46 22.71 9.15
N LYS A 400 -1.25 24.00 8.88
CA LYS A 400 -1.38 25.06 9.88
C LYS A 400 -2.79 25.10 10.47
N HIS A 401 -3.82 24.99 9.63
CA HIS A 401 -5.20 24.96 10.11
C HIS A 401 -5.47 23.72 10.97
N ALA A 402 -5.02 22.54 10.55
CA ALA A 402 -5.14 21.32 11.36
C ALA A 402 -4.39 21.42 12.70
N MET A 403 -3.19 22.01 12.72
CA MET A 403 -2.43 22.28 13.95
C MET A 403 -3.16 23.28 14.84
N ASP A 404 -3.70 24.38 14.29
CA ASP A 404 -4.50 25.33 15.04
C ASP A 404 -5.75 24.67 15.66
N THR A 405 -6.42 23.77 14.92
CA THR A 405 -7.53 22.98 15.46
C THR A 405 -7.10 22.10 16.64
N VAL A 406 -5.94 21.45 16.57
CA VAL A 406 -5.39 20.65 17.67
C VAL A 406 -5.04 21.51 18.88
N LEU A 407 -4.38 22.65 18.66
CA LEU A 407 -3.81 23.47 19.73
C LEU A 407 -4.80 24.46 20.36
N LYS A 408 -5.77 24.95 19.58
CA LYS A 408 -6.67 26.05 19.95
C LYS A 408 -8.15 25.69 19.83
N GLY A 409 -8.50 24.53 19.28
CA GLY A 409 -9.89 24.13 19.13
C GLY A 409 -10.58 23.89 20.47
N ASP A 410 -11.90 24.01 20.51
CA ASP A 410 -12.69 23.79 21.73
C ASP A 410 -13.36 22.40 21.77
N ASN A 411 -13.33 21.66 20.66
CA ASN A 411 -13.93 20.34 20.54
C ASN A 411 -12.87 19.23 20.61
N PHE A 412 -12.82 18.52 21.74
CA PHE A 412 -11.88 17.43 21.98
C PHE A 412 -11.96 16.30 20.95
N GLY A 413 -13.16 15.98 20.45
CA GLY A 413 -13.34 14.95 19.42
C GLY A 413 -12.65 15.34 18.11
N ILE A 414 -12.81 16.59 17.67
CA ILE A 414 -12.16 17.11 16.46
C ILE A 414 -10.63 17.21 16.69
N GLN A 415 -10.19 17.72 17.84
CA GLN A 415 -8.76 17.79 18.19
C GLN A 415 -8.07 16.43 18.11
N SER A 416 -8.69 15.40 18.71
CA SER A 416 -8.16 14.04 18.69
C SER A 416 -8.07 13.51 17.27
N ASN A 417 -9.13 13.63 16.47
CA ASN A 417 -9.12 13.19 15.07
C ASN A 417 -8.08 13.95 14.22
N CYS A 418 -7.95 15.28 14.39
CA CYS A 418 -6.92 16.06 13.69
C CYS A 418 -5.51 15.62 14.06
N SER A 419 -5.26 15.26 15.32
CA SER A 419 -3.97 14.74 15.76
C SER A 419 -3.64 13.42 15.04
N TRP A 420 -4.62 12.52 14.90
CA TRP A 420 -4.47 11.30 14.11
C TRP A 420 -4.21 11.58 12.63
N MET A 421 -4.96 12.49 12.01
CA MET A 421 -4.77 12.88 10.61
C MET A 421 -3.38 13.45 10.34
N LEU A 422 -2.87 14.31 11.23
CA LEU A 422 -1.50 14.83 11.15
C LEU A 422 -0.47 13.70 11.31
N GLY A 423 -0.73 12.75 12.21
CA GLY A 423 0.08 11.53 12.34
C GLY A 423 0.10 10.71 11.06
N HIS A 424 -1.04 10.48 10.42
CA HIS A 424 -1.15 9.77 9.14
C HIS A 424 -0.39 10.51 8.03
N LEU A 425 -0.56 11.83 7.94
CA LEU A 425 0.15 12.65 6.98
C LEU A 425 1.67 12.59 7.19
N TYR A 426 2.13 12.65 8.45
CA TYR A 426 3.54 12.52 8.78
C TYR A 426 4.08 11.14 8.42
N LEU A 427 3.38 10.07 8.82
CA LEU A 427 3.76 8.69 8.50
C LEU A 427 3.80 8.47 7.00
N SER A 428 2.79 8.95 6.29
CA SER A 428 2.73 8.92 4.83
C SER A 428 3.91 9.66 4.23
N ALA A 429 4.18 10.91 4.63
CA ALA A 429 5.27 11.74 4.11
C ALA A 429 6.67 11.13 4.39
N CYS A 430 6.85 10.54 5.56
CA CYS A 430 8.08 9.88 5.99
C CYS A 430 8.19 8.44 5.49
N ALA A 431 7.10 7.86 5.01
CA ALA A 431 7.15 6.56 4.35
C ALA A 431 8.05 6.74 3.14
N VAL A 432 9.25 6.18 3.24
CA VAL A 432 10.04 5.82 2.07
C VAL A 432 9.18 4.75 1.41
N ALA A 433 8.41 5.15 0.39
CA ALA A 433 8.05 4.20 -0.63
C ALA A 433 9.39 3.77 -1.19
N GLU A 434 9.94 2.66 -0.67
CA GLU A 434 10.90 1.87 -1.41
C GLU A 434 10.18 1.66 -2.73
N THR A 435 10.53 2.45 -3.75
CA THR A 435 10.04 2.22 -5.10
C THR A 435 10.40 0.77 -5.36
N ARG A 436 9.40 -0.12 -5.37
CA ARG A 436 9.61 -1.54 -5.64
C ARG A 436 10.16 -1.75 -7.06
N ALA A 437 10.07 -0.72 -7.89
CA ALA A 437 10.96 -0.55 -9.02
C ALA A 437 12.40 -0.35 -8.49
N SER A 438 13.27 -1.33 -8.72
CA SER A 438 14.73 -1.23 -8.53
C SER A 438 15.40 -0.13 -9.38
N VAL A 439 14.61 0.72 -10.04
CA VAL A 439 15.02 1.76 -10.97
C VAL A 439 14.39 3.12 -10.58
N PRO A 440 15.13 4.24 -10.73
CA PRO A 440 14.61 5.58 -10.43
C PRO A 440 13.33 5.95 -11.21
N PRO A 441 12.43 6.78 -10.66
CA PRO A 441 11.19 7.16 -11.32
C PRO A 441 11.40 8.06 -12.55
N ASN A 442 12.49 8.82 -12.57
CA ASN A 442 12.91 9.68 -13.68
C ASN A 442 14.44 9.88 -13.63
N TYR A 443 14.99 10.67 -14.55
CA TYR A 443 16.42 10.97 -14.62
C TYR A 443 16.88 12.14 -13.71
N SER A 444 16.15 12.47 -12.64
CA SER A 444 16.57 13.53 -11.70
C SER A 444 17.93 13.29 -11.04
N TYR A 445 18.37 12.02 -10.98
CA TYR A 445 19.69 11.64 -10.50
C TYR A 445 20.82 11.97 -11.49
N LEU A 446 20.50 12.29 -12.75
CA LEU A 446 21.47 12.79 -13.72
C LEU A 446 21.69 14.30 -13.52
N PRO A 447 22.87 14.83 -13.90
CA PRO A 447 23.13 16.27 -13.84
C PRO A 447 22.10 17.09 -14.64
N GLU A 448 21.87 18.35 -14.25
CA GLU A 448 20.92 19.24 -14.92
C GLU A 448 21.24 19.50 -16.40
N HIS A 449 22.51 19.37 -16.80
CA HIS A 449 22.94 19.47 -18.19
C HIS A 449 22.72 18.19 -19.01
N SER A 450 22.15 17.14 -18.41
CA SER A 450 21.84 15.89 -19.13
C SER A 450 20.68 16.11 -20.09
N PHE A 451 20.95 15.89 -21.39
CA PHE A 451 19.95 16.01 -22.44
C PHE A 451 18.77 15.03 -22.24
N VAL A 452 19.07 13.79 -21.84
CA VAL A 452 18.03 12.77 -21.58
C VAL A 452 17.15 13.15 -20.39
N ARG A 453 17.72 13.81 -19.36
CA ARG A 453 16.94 14.36 -18.25
C ARG A 453 15.98 15.45 -18.75
N ALA A 454 16.48 16.42 -19.52
CA ALA A 454 15.65 17.50 -20.05
C ALA A 454 14.51 16.99 -20.94
N LEU A 455 14.77 16.02 -21.82
CA LEU A 455 13.73 15.40 -22.66
C LEU A 455 12.69 14.67 -21.80
N THR A 456 13.14 13.94 -20.78
CA THR A 456 12.22 13.22 -19.89
C THR A 456 11.39 14.16 -19.04
N ASP A 457 11.96 15.26 -18.54
CA ASP A 457 11.24 16.30 -17.81
C ASP A 457 10.19 16.98 -18.71
N CYS A 458 10.51 17.20 -20.00
CA CYS A 458 9.56 17.70 -20.99
C CYS A 458 8.38 16.74 -21.22
N LEU A 459 8.66 15.43 -21.33
CA LEU A 459 7.61 14.41 -21.45
C LEU A 459 6.72 14.35 -20.21
N LEU A 460 7.30 14.46 -19.01
CA LEU A 460 6.55 14.46 -17.76
C LEU A 460 5.68 15.71 -17.60
N GLU A 461 6.14 16.88 -18.03
CA GLU A 461 5.31 18.09 -18.03
C GLU A 461 4.20 18.00 -19.08
N ALA A 462 4.48 17.50 -20.29
CA ALA A 462 3.46 17.23 -21.30
C ALA A 462 2.37 16.28 -20.78
N ALA A 463 2.79 15.19 -20.13
CA ALA A 463 1.93 14.23 -19.46
C ALA A 463 1.08 14.82 -18.31
N LYS A 464 1.38 16.03 -17.85
CA LYS A 464 0.66 16.70 -16.75
C LYS A 464 -0.35 17.72 -17.26
N VAL A 465 0.03 18.53 -18.24
CA VAL A 465 -0.81 19.64 -18.74
C VAL A 465 -1.63 19.27 -19.98
N GLY A 466 -1.24 18.23 -20.70
CA GLY A 466 -1.97 17.72 -21.85
C GLY A 466 -1.88 18.57 -23.13
N PRO A 467 -2.58 18.14 -24.20
CA PRO A 467 -2.48 18.71 -25.55
C PRO A 467 -3.03 20.14 -25.66
N GLU A 468 -3.82 20.57 -24.67
CA GLU A 468 -4.35 21.93 -24.61
C GLU A 468 -3.27 22.97 -24.31
N SER A 469 -2.22 22.57 -23.59
CA SER A 469 -1.11 23.44 -23.21
C SER A 469 0.18 23.16 -23.97
N ILE A 470 0.43 21.89 -24.31
CA ILE A 470 1.63 21.47 -25.05
C ILE A 470 1.22 20.88 -26.41
N PRO A 471 1.74 21.37 -27.55
CA PRO A 471 1.41 20.81 -28.85
C PRO A 471 1.89 19.36 -29.01
N PRO A 472 1.09 18.46 -29.62
CA PRO A 472 1.50 17.09 -29.94
C PRO A 472 2.84 16.98 -30.67
N GLU A 473 3.15 17.92 -31.55
CA GLU A 473 4.38 17.92 -32.35
C GLU A 473 5.63 18.00 -31.46
N LEU A 474 5.56 18.73 -30.35
CA LEU A 474 6.67 18.83 -29.39
C LEU A 474 6.90 17.50 -28.68
N VAL A 475 5.83 16.80 -28.31
CA VAL A 475 5.90 15.48 -27.68
C VAL A 475 6.47 14.46 -28.66
N GLN A 476 6.05 14.50 -29.92
CA GLN A 476 6.58 13.64 -30.98
C GLN A 476 8.08 13.85 -31.16
N ILE A 477 8.53 15.09 -31.35
CA ILE A 477 9.96 15.42 -31.49
C ILE A 477 10.74 14.92 -30.27
N THR A 478 10.20 15.09 -29.07
CA THR A 478 10.86 14.65 -27.83
C THR A 478 10.99 13.13 -27.78
N LEU A 479 9.93 12.38 -28.07
CA LEU A 479 9.97 10.91 -28.10
C LEU A 479 10.89 10.37 -29.19
N THR A 480 10.89 10.99 -30.38
CA THR A 480 11.79 10.64 -31.49
C THR A 480 13.24 10.91 -31.12
N SER A 481 13.53 12.05 -30.48
CA SER A 481 14.89 12.42 -30.03
C SER A 481 15.47 11.42 -29.02
N ILE A 482 14.64 10.81 -28.18
CA ILE A 482 15.07 9.75 -27.25
C ILE A 482 15.36 8.42 -27.99
N GLN A 483 14.79 8.22 -29.19
CA GLN A 483 14.90 6.96 -29.94
C GLN A 483 15.99 6.98 -31.01
N GLU A 484 16.07 8.03 -31.82
CA GLU A 484 16.94 8.07 -33.02
C GLU A 484 18.42 8.28 -32.68
N GLU A 485 18.71 8.95 -31.56
CA GLU A 485 20.09 9.28 -31.14
C GLU A 485 20.73 8.22 -30.21
N VAL A 486 19.96 7.20 -29.81
CA VAL A 486 20.31 6.33 -28.69
C VAL A 486 20.60 4.90 -29.16
N THR A 487 21.87 4.63 -29.46
CA THR A 487 22.38 3.30 -29.84
C THR A 487 22.75 2.42 -28.65
N ARG A 488 22.71 2.96 -27.42
CA ARG A 488 23.03 2.27 -26.16
C ARG A 488 21.79 2.20 -25.28
N VAL A 489 21.70 1.17 -24.44
CA VAL A 489 20.66 1.09 -23.41
C VAL A 489 20.70 2.35 -22.54
N LEU A 490 19.55 2.99 -22.36
CA LEU A 490 19.47 4.20 -21.55
C LEU A 490 19.70 3.86 -20.07
N PRO A 491 20.15 4.84 -19.26
CA PRO A 491 20.29 4.62 -17.83
C PRO A 491 18.97 4.09 -17.22
N PRO A 492 19.01 3.30 -16.14
CA PRO A 492 17.81 2.71 -15.58
C PRO A 492 16.79 3.78 -15.18
N VAL A 493 15.54 3.61 -15.61
CA VAL A 493 14.41 4.48 -15.28
C VAL A 493 13.10 3.70 -15.34
N ASN A 494 12.07 4.18 -14.64
CA ASN A 494 10.72 3.65 -14.74
C ASN A 494 10.03 4.06 -16.05
N TRP A 495 10.25 3.30 -17.14
CA TRP A 495 9.64 3.58 -18.45
C TRP A 495 8.11 3.53 -18.42
N ALA A 496 7.53 2.59 -17.68
CA ALA A 496 6.08 2.56 -17.46
C ALA A 496 5.58 3.87 -16.86
N GLY A 497 6.37 4.48 -16.00
CA GLY A 497 6.00 5.71 -15.35
C GLY A 497 6.01 6.95 -16.23
N ILE A 498 6.91 7.00 -17.21
CA ILE A 498 7.04 8.11 -18.16
C ILE A 498 6.00 7.98 -19.29
N LEU A 499 5.81 6.77 -19.82
CA LEU A 499 5.04 6.55 -21.03
C LEU A 499 3.54 6.35 -20.80
N THR A 500 3.14 5.77 -19.66
CA THR A 500 1.71 5.52 -19.37
C THR A 500 0.86 6.78 -19.38
N PRO A 501 1.26 7.91 -18.76
CA PRO A 501 0.49 9.14 -18.82
C PRO A 501 0.30 9.67 -20.25
N LEU A 502 1.36 9.60 -21.08
CA LEU A 502 1.31 10.06 -22.48
C LEU A 502 0.38 9.21 -23.33
N MET A 503 0.32 7.90 -23.08
CA MET A 503 -0.62 7.00 -23.77
C MET A 503 -2.09 7.29 -23.42
N ARG A 504 -2.36 7.74 -22.18
CA ARG A 504 -3.71 8.06 -21.69
C ARG A 504 -4.22 9.40 -22.19
N ILE A 505 -3.31 10.37 -22.34
CA ILE A 505 -3.66 11.70 -22.79
C ILE A 505 -3.74 11.70 -24.32
N ASN A 506 -4.79 12.32 -24.86
CA ASN A 506 -5.04 12.33 -26.31
C ASN A 506 -4.12 13.33 -27.05
N PHE A 507 -2.82 13.06 -27.11
CA PHE A 507 -1.86 13.75 -27.98
C PHE A 507 -1.89 13.22 -29.43
N GLY A 508 -2.83 12.34 -29.76
CA GLY A 508 -2.96 11.72 -31.07
C GLY A 508 -2.12 10.45 -31.28
N ASP A 509 -2.48 9.72 -32.33
CA ASP A 509 -2.01 8.35 -32.56
C ASP A 509 -0.49 8.21 -32.73
N GLU A 510 0.17 9.22 -33.33
CA GLU A 510 1.63 9.15 -33.55
C GLU A 510 2.41 9.19 -32.23
N VAL A 511 1.92 9.93 -31.22
CA VAL A 511 2.54 9.93 -29.87
C VAL A 511 2.39 8.56 -29.21
N GLN A 512 1.23 7.93 -29.32
CA GLN A 512 1.01 6.59 -28.76
C GLN A 512 1.93 5.55 -29.42
N LYS A 513 2.06 5.60 -30.75
CA LYS A 513 2.98 4.75 -31.50
C LYS A 513 4.43 4.97 -31.07
N LEU A 514 4.89 6.22 -30.95
CA LEU A 514 6.24 6.53 -30.51
C LEU A 514 6.51 6.04 -29.07
N CYS A 515 5.52 6.10 -28.18
CA CYS A 515 5.64 5.52 -26.83
C CYS A 515 5.83 4.00 -26.87
N LEU A 516 5.05 3.29 -27.68
CA LEU A 516 5.18 1.84 -27.86
C LEU A 516 6.54 1.46 -28.48
N GLN A 517 6.99 2.20 -29.49
CA GLN A 517 8.30 1.99 -30.12
C GLN A 517 9.44 2.17 -29.12
N LEU A 518 9.40 3.23 -28.31
CA LEU A 518 10.40 3.45 -27.27
C LEU A 518 10.40 2.30 -26.24
N ALA A 519 9.23 1.85 -25.79
CA ALA A 519 9.14 0.75 -24.84
C ALA A 519 9.65 -0.58 -25.42
N VAL A 520 9.36 -0.89 -26.68
CA VAL A 520 9.92 -2.07 -27.37
C VAL A 520 11.46 -2.00 -27.41
N ASN A 521 12.02 -0.84 -27.77
CA ASN A 521 13.47 -0.65 -27.81
C ASN A 521 14.15 -0.83 -26.45
N GLN A 522 13.45 -0.51 -25.36
CA GLN A 522 13.99 -0.62 -24.00
C GLN A 522 13.64 -1.95 -23.30
N SER A 523 12.73 -2.75 -23.86
CA SER A 523 12.21 -3.97 -23.23
C SER A 523 13.27 -5.05 -22.96
N GLY A 524 14.33 -5.12 -23.78
CA GLY A 524 15.41 -6.10 -23.60
C GLY A 524 16.26 -5.87 -22.36
N ALA A 525 16.28 -4.66 -21.80
CA ALA A 525 17.12 -4.30 -20.66
C ALA A 525 16.36 -3.66 -19.49
N SER A 526 15.06 -3.38 -19.65
CA SER A 526 14.24 -2.73 -18.63
C SER A 526 12.96 -3.53 -18.33
N PRO A 527 12.85 -4.12 -17.13
CA PRO A 527 11.62 -4.76 -16.67
C PRO A 527 10.42 -3.80 -16.64
N THR A 528 10.64 -2.51 -16.38
CA THR A 528 9.56 -1.51 -16.36
C THR A 528 9.03 -1.20 -17.75
N ALA A 529 9.86 -1.29 -18.79
CA ALA A 529 9.40 -1.20 -20.18
C ALA A 529 8.58 -2.45 -20.57
N VAL A 530 8.98 -3.64 -20.12
CA VAL A 530 8.20 -4.88 -20.31
C VAL A 530 6.83 -4.77 -19.62
N MET A 531 6.79 -4.29 -18.37
CA MET A 531 5.53 -4.07 -17.65
C MET A 531 4.60 -3.09 -18.37
N PHE A 532 5.16 -2.01 -18.94
CA PHE A 532 4.40 -1.06 -19.76
C PHE A 532 3.78 -1.75 -20.96
N LEU A 533 4.57 -2.50 -21.74
CA LEU A 533 4.08 -3.23 -22.91
C LEU A 533 3.01 -4.24 -22.51
N SER A 534 3.24 -5.04 -21.47
CA SER A 534 2.26 -6.00 -20.96
C SER A 534 0.95 -5.34 -20.54
N SER A 535 1.00 -4.11 -20.02
CA SER A 535 -0.20 -3.36 -19.63
C SER A 535 -1.01 -2.88 -20.85
N TRP A 536 -0.34 -2.37 -21.88
CA TRP A 536 -0.97 -1.75 -23.06
C TRP A 536 -1.27 -2.72 -24.21
N MET A 537 -0.60 -3.86 -24.27
CA MET A 537 -0.76 -4.89 -25.30
C MET A 537 -1.84 -5.92 -24.97
N THR A 538 -2.61 -5.72 -23.90
CA THR A 538 -3.79 -6.55 -23.62
C THR A 538 -4.83 -6.36 -24.72
N ALA A 539 -5.52 -7.43 -25.14
CA ALA A 539 -6.42 -7.39 -26.29
C ALA A 539 -7.44 -6.22 -26.31
N PRO A 540 -8.08 -5.84 -25.19
CA PRO A 540 -8.99 -4.70 -25.17
C PRO A 540 -8.29 -3.37 -25.49
N LEU A 541 -7.15 -3.09 -24.86
CA LEU A 541 -6.40 -1.85 -25.04
C LEU A 541 -5.68 -1.82 -26.40
N PHE A 542 -5.12 -2.95 -26.82
CA PHE A 542 -4.50 -3.08 -28.13
C PHE A 542 -5.48 -2.76 -29.26
N ASN A 543 -6.73 -3.21 -29.15
CA ASN A 543 -7.77 -2.93 -30.14
C ASN A 543 -8.26 -1.47 -30.12
N THR A 544 -7.98 -0.71 -29.06
CA THR A 544 -8.22 0.75 -29.03
C THR A 544 -7.12 1.55 -29.71
N LEU A 545 -5.95 0.94 -29.98
CA LEU A 545 -4.88 1.56 -30.74
C LEU A 545 -5.22 1.48 -32.24
N SER A 546 -4.97 2.55 -32.98
CA SER A 546 -5.22 2.60 -34.42
C SER A 546 -4.48 1.45 -35.14
N ILE A 547 -5.23 0.58 -35.82
CA ILE A 547 -4.79 -0.72 -36.37
C ILE A 547 -3.65 -0.62 -37.41
N PHE A 548 -3.33 0.59 -37.90
CA PHE A 548 -2.28 0.81 -38.90
C PHE A 548 -0.84 0.52 -38.43
N TYR A 549 -0.61 0.25 -37.13
CA TYR A 549 0.75 0.21 -36.57
C TYR A 549 1.45 -1.14 -36.52
N PHE A 550 0.74 -2.27 -36.49
CA PHE A 550 1.38 -3.60 -36.30
C PHE A 550 1.70 -4.35 -37.60
N MET A 551 1.18 -3.90 -38.75
CA MET A 551 1.39 -4.59 -40.04
C MET A 551 2.67 -4.19 -40.79
N LYS A 552 3.52 -3.32 -40.25
CA LYS A 552 4.75 -2.88 -40.95
C LYS A 552 6.05 -3.51 -40.44
N TYR A 553 6.00 -4.32 -39.37
CA TYR A 553 7.19 -4.93 -38.75
C TYR A 553 6.99 -6.38 -38.25
N ALA A 554 6.04 -7.12 -38.82
CA ALA A 554 6.09 -8.58 -38.78
C ALA A 554 6.89 -9.08 -40.01
N PRO A 555 7.86 -10.00 -39.87
CA PRO A 555 8.58 -10.56 -41.01
C PRO A 555 7.66 -11.28 -42.00
#